data_AF-A0A9X0QHV8-F1
#
_entry.id   AF-A0A9X0QHV8-F1
#
_cell.length_a   1.000
_cell.length_b   1.000
_cell.length_c   1.000
_cell.angle_alpha   90.00
_cell.angle_beta   90.00
_cell.angle_gamma   90.00
#
_symmetry.space_group_name_H-M   'P 1'
#
loop_
_entity.id
_entity.type
_entity.pdbx_description
1 polymer ?
#
loop_
_entity_poly.entity_id
_entity_poly.type
_entity_poly.pdbx_seq_one_letter_code
_entity_poly.pdbx_strand_id
1 'polypeptide(L)'
;MAGCSGQTIPVTEGGTAAPQPLTIPGAKLNAGTLTFPAGFMTSVETYGAKGDGVTDDTAAIQSALSDGRSNASADYYGVPKALYFPPGTYLVKNTLQWVGCCVTLQGSGPSSSIIRLAPDASGFNNSSVPKPVILTPLGNQSFRQNIWDLGFSIGPGNPGATALNYVSNNIGSIHNVLVKSEDGKGHAGIDLTRQYAGPLMIRNAEVQGFDVGVDLKNAEYSTTIEGITLASQNIAGIRNSNQLVNVRGLTSTNKVPAITNSGGFVVLLDGSLSGGVASVPAIQTNSTMYLRNVASSGYEATLQDSSTATPTLTKGTIAHLVVGGAPSTLTGTASSTTGVNMSIGETPSFTSTSLSDWAVFTPKWYGDTSGLQAVLNSGKHTVYFPFAAYFSYNEADVTVPDTVDRIVGFSSVVNLGAGTNGGGIRFVVTSNSTTPLIIEQFGYGIKIDHRGSRPVVLKDGFINNYASYPGAGRLFLEDIGIDSFNIQKGQQAYIRQLDNEISATKISNLGGSLWILGLKTEQAGTVISTASGGETELLGGMIYPAIAVPSTQAAFVSTDAQTSYIYKEDVYCSGCGYATQVQETRSGVTKKITAPTNSNFRMPLFVGYK
;
A
#
# COMPACT_ATOMS: atom_id res chain seq x y z
N MET A 1 -21.98 26.61 -27.57
CA MET A 1 -21.04 25.80 -28.39
C MET A 1 -19.64 26.40 -28.26
N ALA A 2 -18.83 25.80 -27.39
CA ALA A 2 -17.37 25.93 -27.36
C ALA A 2 -16.91 24.67 -26.61
N GLY A 3 -16.21 23.78 -27.32
CA GLY A 3 -15.89 22.44 -26.83
C GLY A 3 -14.75 22.45 -25.83
N CYS A 4 -14.98 21.83 -24.66
CA CYS A 4 -13.92 21.38 -23.78
C CYS A 4 -13.52 19.96 -24.19
N SER A 5 -12.32 19.80 -24.73
CA SER A 5 -11.69 18.50 -24.92
C SER A 5 -11.17 18.01 -23.56
N GLY A 6 -12.06 17.42 -22.76
CA GLY A 6 -11.65 16.54 -21.66
C GLY A 6 -11.03 15.28 -22.28
N GLN A 7 -9.79 14.97 -21.92
CA GLN A 7 -9.16 13.73 -22.32
C GLN A 7 -9.81 12.60 -21.51
N THR A 8 -10.80 11.92 -22.10
CA THR A 8 -11.43 10.73 -21.53
C THR A 8 -10.44 9.57 -21.53
N ILE A 9 -10.09 9.05 -20.36
CA ILE A 9 -9.63 7.66 -20.24
C ILE A 9 -10.91 6.80 -20.21
N PRO A 10 -11.03 5.73 -21.03
CA PRO A 10 -12.21 4.91 -21.00
C PRO A 10 -12.33 4.17 -19.67
N VAL A 11 -13.44 4.42 -18.96
CA VAL A 11 -13.96 3.53 -17.94
C VAL A 11 -14.58 2.36 -18.69
N THR A 12 -13.89 1.22 -18.77
CA THR A 12 -14.49 -0.01 -19.28
C THR A 12 -15.19 -0.74 -18.12
N GLU A 13 -16.52 -0.66 -18.08
CA GLU A 13 -17.36 -1.55 -17.29
C GLU A 13 -18.08 -2.58 -18.16
N GLY A 14 -18.33 -3.76 -17.58
CA GLY A 14 -19.56 -4.52 -17.82
C GLY A 14 -19.61 -5.40 -19.06
N GLY A 15 -19.14 -6.64 -18.92
CA GLY A 15 -19.48 -7.76 -19.80
C GLY A 15 -18.86 -9.04 -19.26
N THR A 16 -19.51 -10.18 -19.47
CA THR A 16 -18.94 -11.54 -19.27
C THR A 16 -17.82 -11.79 -20.30
N ALA A 17 -16.81 -10.93 -20.29
CA ALA A 17 -15.72 -10.91 -21.23
C ALA A 17 -14.67 -11.94 -20.83
N ALA A 18 -14.13 -12.63 -21.83
CA ALA A 18 -12.95 -13.47 -21.73
C ALA A 18 -11.84 -12.77 -20.91
N PRO A 19 -11.01 -13.52 -20.16
CA PRO A 19 -10.02 -12.95 -19.26
C PRO A 19 -9.17 -11.91 -19.99
N GLN A 20 -9.29 -10.65 -19.58
CA GLN A 20 -8.39 -9.58 -19.99
C GLN A 20 -6.95 -10.00 -19.67
N PRO A 21 -5.92 -9.58 -20.42
CA PRO A 21 -4.54 -9.80 -19.99
C PRO A 21 -4.33 -8.99 -18.70
N LEU A 22 -4.38 -9.70 -17.57
CA LEU A 22 -4.36 -9.21 -16.17
C LEU A 22 -3.00 -8.61 -15.74
N THR A 23 -2.16 -8.16 -16.68
CA THR A 23 -0.80 -7.71 -16.40
C THR A 23 -0.76 -6.20 -16.20
N ILE A 24 -0.39 -5.76 -15.00
CA ILE A 24 0.10 -4.38 -14.78
C ILE A 24 1.57 -4.36 -15.25
N PRO A 25 1.92 -3.61 -16.31
CA PRO A 25 3.25 -3.69 -16.92
C PRO A 25 4.31 -2.83 -16.18
N GLY A 26 4.16 -2.59 -14.88
CA GLY A 26 5.02 -1.69 -14.11
C GLY A 26 4.34 -0.38 -13.70
N ALA A 27 5.14 0.63 -13.43
CA ALA A 27 4.68 1.93 -12.97
C ALA A 27 3.89 2.70 -14.04
N LYS A 28 2.77 3.30 -13.63
CA LYS A 28 1.99 4.24 -14.43
C LYS A 28 2.07 5.62 -13.78
N LEU A 29 3.13 6.36 -14.10
CA LEU A 29 3.32 7.70 -13.57
C LEU A 29 2.36 8.69 -14.24
N ASN A 30 1.77 9.59 -13.45
CA ASN A 30 0.95 10.67 -14.02
C ASN A 30 1.83 11.59 -14.87
N ALA A 31 1.39 11.83 -16.10
CA ALA A 31 2.00 12.83 -16.96
C ALA A 31 1.47 14.23 -16.62
N GLY A 32 2.36 15.22 -16.61
CA GLY A 32 2.00 16.63 -16.42
C GLY A 32 1.86 17.06 -14.97
N THR A 33 1.14 18.17 -14.77
CA THR A 33 1.02 18.87 -13.49
C THR A 33 -0.38 18.72 -12.93
N LEU A 34 -0.49 18.16 -11.73
CA LEU A 34 -1.70 18.12 -10.94
C LEU A 34 -2.00 19.52 -10.38
N THR A 35 -3.28 19.90 -10.42
CA THR A 35 -3.75 21.19 -9.90
C THR A 35 -4.58 20.97 -8.65
N PHE A 36 -4.31 21.75 -7.60
CA PHE A 36 -5.02 21.67 -6.33
C PHE A 36 -5.65 23.03 -5.97
N PRO A 37 -6.76 23.04 -5.19
CA PRO A 37 -7.33 24.28 -4.66
C PRO A 37 -6.31 25.05 -3.80
N ALA A 38 -6.32 26.39 -3.84
CA ALA A 38 -5.47 27.18 -2.96
C ALA A 38 -5.76 26.89 -1.48
N GLY A 39 -4.70 26.81 -0.65
CA GLY A 39 -4.82 26.60 0.79
C GLY A 39 -5.23 25.18 1.22
N PHE A 40 -5.28 24.21 0.32
CA PHE A 40 -5.59 22.81 0.67
C PHE A 40 -4.56 22.17 1.62
N MET A 41 -3.30 22.59 1.52
CA MET A 41 -2.15 22.24 2.36
C MET A 41 -1.19 23.43 2.44
N THR A 42 -0.27 23.42 3.40
CA THR A 42 0.79 24.44 3.52
C THR A 42 1.86 24.22 2.44
N SER A 43 2.15 25.25 1.64
CA SER A 43 3.22 25.21 0.62
C SER A 43 4.60 25.39 1.27
N VAL A 44 5.62 24.67 0.78
CA VAL A 44 7.02 24.90 1.20
C VAL A 44 7.55 26.29 0.81
N GLU A 45 6.96 26.93 -0.20
CA GLU A 45 7.32 28.29 -0.62
C GLU A 45 7.01 29.34 0.47
N THR A 46 6.06 29.07 1.37
CA THR A 46 5.78 29.96 2.50
C THR A 46 6.94 30.03 3.50
N TYR A 47 7.86 29.06 3.43
CA TYR A 47 9.10 29.03 4.23
C TYR A 47 10.31 29.53 3.44
N GLY A 48 10.11 30.05 2.23
CA GLY A 48 11.14 30.65 1.39
C GLY A 48 11.78 29.72 0.37
N ALA A 49 11.32 28.46 0.25
CA ALA A 49 11.78 27.56 -0.81
C ALA A 49 11.45 28.17 -2.18
N LYS A 50 12.38 28.06 -3.14
CA LYS A 50 12.28 28.70 -4.46
C LYS A 50 11.89 27.74 -5.57
N GLY A 51 12.32 26.48 -5.50
CA GLY A 51 12.02 25.51 -6.54
C GLY A 51 12.61 25.86 -7.92
N ASP A 52 13.66 26.67 -7.98
CA ASP A 52 14.26 27.18 -9.22
C ASP A 52 15.42 26.31 -9.76
N GLY A 53 15.78 25.24 -9.06
CA GLY A 53 16.87 24.31 -9.39
C GLY A 53 18.27 24.83 -9.07
N VAL A 54 18.40 26.03 -8.51
CA VAL A 54 19.66 26.74 -8.27
C VAL A 54 19.82 27.14 -6.80
N THR A 55 18.78 27.73 -6.21
CA THR A 55 18.74 28.11 -4.81
C THR A 55 18.76 26.87 -3.93
N ASP A 56 19.58 26.90 -2.89
CA ASP A 56 19.65 25.84 -1.90
C ASP A 56 18.42 25.91 -0.97
N ASP A 57 17.42 25.09 -1.27
CA ASP A 57 16.14 25.04 -0.57
C ASP A 57 16.18 24.17 0.70
N THR A 58 17.33 23.61 1.05
CA THR A 58 17.47 22.68 2.19
C THR A 58 16.94 23.29 3.48
N ALA A 59 17.35 24.52 3.81
CA ALA A 59 16.97 25.17 5.06
C ALA A 59 15.48 25.53 5.10
N ALA A 60 14.92 26.01 3.98
CA ALA A 60 13.51 26.36 3.88
C ALA A 60 12.61 25.14 4.03
N ILE A 61 12.94 24.04 3.33
CA ILE A 61 12.16 22.80 3.41
C ILE A 61 12.31 22.16 4.79
N GLN A 62 13.51 22.14 5.36
CA GLN A 62 13.71 21.63 6.72
C GLN A 62 12.94 22.46 7.76
N SER A 63 12.86 23.79 7.58
CA SER A 63 12.03 24.65 8.42
C SER A 63 10.54 24.32 8.27
N ALA A 64 10.05 24.11 7.05
CA ALA A 64 8.68 23.68 6.80
C ALA A 64 8.37 22.34 7.50
N LEU A 65 9.30 21.38 7.43
CA LEU A 65 9.18 20.08 8.08
C LEU A 65 9.20 20.15 9.60
N SER A 66 9.92 21.10 10.20
CA SER A 66 10.06 21.21 11.65
C SER A 66 9.02 22.13 12.31
N ASP A 67 8.40 23.02 11.54
CA ASP A 67 7.47 24.02 12.09
C ASP A 67 6.25 23.39 12.75
N GLY A 68 5.97 23.84 13.97
CA GLY A 68 4.89 23.35 14.84
C GLY A 68 5.11 21.96 15.43
N ARG A 69 6.29 21.35 15.28
CA ARG A 69 6.52 19.92 15.60
C ARG A 69 7.52 19.64 16.71
N SER A 70 7.85 20.62 17.55
CA SER A 70 8.80 20.41 18.68
C SER A 70 8.34 19.33 19.66
N ASN A 71 7.02 19.11 19.80
CA ASN A 71 6.43 18.08 20.65
C ASN A 71 5.87 16.88 19.85
N ALA A 72 6.19 16.78 18.56
CA ALA A 72 5.68 15.68 17.74
C ALA A 72 6.21 14.34 18.26
N SER A 73 5.28 13.49 18.69
CA SER A 73 5.55 12.13 19.13
C SER A 73 5.15 11.12 18.05
N ALA A 74 5.41 9.86 18.33
CA ALA A 74 4.99 8.74 17.48
C ALA A 74 3.51 8.34 17.71
N ASP A 75 2.73 9.23 18.33
CA ASP A 75 1.30 9.09 18.48
C ASP A 75 0.60 9.64 17.22
N TYR A 76 -0.39 8.92 16.69
CA TYR A 76 -1.28 9.41 15.62
C TYR A 76 -1.87 10.80 15.94
N TYR A 77 -1.99 11.11 17.23
CA TYR A 77 -2.51 12.35 17.79
C TYR A 77 -1.44 13.40 18.10
N GLY A 78 -0.17 13.10 17.86
CA GLY A 78 0.99 13.89 18.30
C GLY A 78 1.03 15.28 17.67
N VAL A 79 1.30 15.37 16.37
CA VAL A 79 1.14 16.58 15.53
C VAL A 79 1.23 16.11 14.06
N PRO A 80 0.16 15.92 13.26
CA PRO A 80 0.31 15.59 11.85
C PRO A 80 0.85 16.79 11.03
N LYS A 81 1.49 16.54 9.89
CA LYS A 81 1.93 17.60 8.96
C LYS A 81 1.66 17.18 7.53
N ALA A 82 1.13 18.08 6.72
CA ALA A 82 1.02 17.90 5.28
C ALA A 82 1.65 19.11 4.59
N LEU A 83 2.62 18.85 3.71
CA LEU A 83 3.34 19.88 2.96
C LEU A 83 3.12 19.68 1.47
N TYR A 84 2.83 20.79 0.80
CA TYR A 84 2.73 20.85 -0.65
C TYR A 84 4.01 21.41 -1.26
N PHE A 85 4.48 20.75 -2.32
CA PHE A 85 5.56 21.18 -3.18
C PHE A 85 4.95 21.62 -4.53
N PRO A 86 4.75 22.92 -4.75
CA PRO A 86 4.40 23.46 -6.07
C PRO A 86 5.35 22.99 -7.17
N PRO A 87 4.98 23.13 -8.46
CA PRO A 87 5.87 22.77 -9.56
C PRO A 87 7.20 23.53 -9.47
N GLY A 88 8.31 22.81 -9.58
CA GLY A 88 9.65 23.34 -9.39
C GLY A 88 10.68 22.25 -9.14
N THR A 89 11.95 22.62 -9.22
CA THR A 89 13.09 21.80 -8.82
C THR A 89 13.71 22.38 -7.55
N TYR A 90 13.55 21.68 -6.44
CA TYR A 90 14.05 22.09 -5.13
C TYR A 90 15.43 21.49 -4.92
N LEU A 91 16.47 22.31 -5.10
CA LEU A 91 17.85 21.87 -4.93
C LEU A 91 18.16 21.73 -3.43
N VAL A 92 18.57 20.55 -3.00
CA VAL A 92 18.99 20.27 -1.62
C VAL A 92 20.44 19.81 -1.57
N LYS A 93 21.13 20.11 -0.47
CA LYS A 93 22.53 19.71 -0.25
C LYS A 93 22.72 18.82 0.98
N ASN A 94 21.65 18.57 1.73
CA ASN A 94 21.69 17.73 2.92
C ASN A 94 20.40 16.92 3.08
N THR A 95 20.44 15.97 4.00
CA THR A 95 19.29 15.15 4.40
C THR A 95 18.16 16.03 4.93
N LEU A 96 16.94 15.79 4.43
CA LEU A 96 15.69 16.29 4.99
C LEU A 96 15.09 15.21 5.91
N GLN A 97 14.77 15.60 7.13
CA GLN A 97 14.28 14.67 8.15
C GLN A 97 13.26 15.33 9.09
N TRP A 98 12.51 14.51 9.82
CA TRP A 98 11.54 14.99 10.81
C TRP A 98 11.42 14.00 11.97
N VAL A 99 10.67 14.40 13.00
CA VAL A 99 10.37 13.61 14.19
C VAL A 99 8.87 13.35 14.28
N GLY A 100 8.49 12.31 15.04
CA GLY A 100 7.10 11.88 15.21
C GLY A 100 6.50 11.20 13.99
N CYS A 101 5.20 10.93 13.98
CA CYS A 101 4.54 10.26 12.86
C CYS A 101 3.91 11.24 11.86
N CYS A 102 3.25 10.67 10.86
CA CYS A 102 2.08 11.28 10.25
C CYS A 102 2.38 12.51 9.38
N VAL A 103 3.46 12.42 8.58
CA VAL A 103 3.89 13.45 7.65
C VAL A 103 3.59 13.06 6.21
N THR A 104 2.89 13.93 5.49
CA THR A 104 2.65 13.81 4.05
C THR A 104 3.45 14.86 3.29
N LEU A 105 4.22 14.41 2.30
CA LEU A 105 4.83 15.25 1.26
C LEU A 105 4.03 15.06 -0.03
N GLN A 106 3.36 16.11 -0.51
CA GLN A 106 2.52 16.12 -1.71
C GLN A 106 3.18 17.01 -2.77
N GLY A 107 3.49 16.45 -3.93
CA GLY A 107 3.92 17.23 -5.09
C GLY A 107 2.79 17.47 -6.08
N SER A 108 3.14 18.10 -7.21
CA SER A 108 2.23 18.33 -8.33
C SER A 108 2.42 17.33 -9.46
N GLY A 109 3.16 16.25 -9.23
CA GLY A 109 3.48 15.22 -10.21
C GLY A 109 4.98 14.89 -10.22
N PRO A 110 5.36 13.63 -10.53
CA PRO A 110 6.72 13.12 -10.38
C PRO A 110 7.77 13.77 -11.30
N SER A 111 7.33 14.46 -12.34
CA SER A 111 8.18 15.28 -13.22
C SER A 111 7.95 16.78 -13.07
N SER A 112 6.97 17.20 -12.27
CA SER A 112 6.60 18.60 -12.05
C SER A 112 7.22 19.17 -10.77
N SER A 113 7.25 18.38 -9.69
CA SER A 113 7.80 18.78 -8.38
C SER A 113 8.95 17.85 -8.03
N ILE A 114 10.18 18.34 -8.15
CA ILE A 114 11.39 17.51 -8.04
C ILE A 114 12.24 17.98 -6.87
N ILE A 115 12.53 17.10 -5.92
CA ILE A 115 13.59 17.31 -4.93
C ILE A 115 14.89 16.77 -5.52
N ARG A 116 15.87 17.64 -5.74
CA ARG A 116 17.13 17.29 -6.40
C ARG A 116 18.31 17.44 -5.45
N LEU A 117 19.03 16.36 -5.16
CA LEU A 117 20.32 16.45 -4.46
C LEU A 117 21.35 17.09 -5.40
N ALA A 118 22.04 18.11 -4.91
CA ALA A 118 23.09 18.78 -5.66
C ALA A 118 24.23 17.82 -6.05
N PRO A 119 24.93 18.09 -7.18
CA PRO A 119 26.17 17.38 -7.51
C PRO A 119 27.19 17.47 -6.37
N ASP A 120 28.00 16.42 -6.21
CA ASP A 120 29.11 16.36 -5.23
C ASP A 120 28.71 16.82 -3.82
N ALA A 121 27.49 16.48 -3.38
CA ALA A 121 26.95 16.94 -2.11
C ALA A 121 27.75 16.33 -0.95
N SER A 122 28.11 17.18 0.03
CA SER A 122 28.97 16.78 1.14
C SER A 122 28.37 15.61 1.94
N GLY A 123 29.17 14.54 2.08
CA GLY A 123 28.79 13.31 2.79
C GLY A 123 28.00 12.31 1.96
N PHE A 124 27.63 12.61 0.72
CA PHE A 124 26.96 11.68 -0.21
C PHE A 124 27.92 11.05 -1.22
N ASN A 125 29.20 11.48 -1.23
CA ASN A 125 30.21 11.01 -2.18
C ASN A 125 30.92 9.70 -1.78
N ASN A 126 30.61 9.13 -0.61
CA ASN A 126 31.23 7.91 -0.10
C ASN A 126 30.26 6.72 -0.12
N SER A 127 30.46 5.78 -1.06
CA SER A 127 29.62 4.58 -1.21
C SER A 127 29.66 3.64 0.00
N SER A 128 30.70 3.68 0.82
CA SER A 128 30.83 2.85 2.01
C SER A 128 30.06 3.38 3.22
N VAL A 129 29.54 4.61 3.14
CA VAL A 129 28.73 5.24 4.19
C VAL A 129 27.48 5.84 3.55
N PRO A 130 26.47 5.01 3.24
CA PRO A 130 25.25 5.48 2.60
C PRO A 130 24.58 6.60 3.40
N LYS A 131 24.11 7.64 2.70
CA LYS A 131 23.47 8.81 3.31
C LYS A 131 22.14 9.11 2.61
N PRO A 132 21.04 9.25 3.36
CA PRO A 132 19.71 9.48 2.79
C PRO A 132 19.46 10.94 2.41
N VAL A 133 18.76 11.18 1.31
CA VAL A 133 18.21 12.52 0.99
C VAL A 133 16.93 12.75 1.80
N ILE A 134 15.99 11.82 1.77
CA ILE A 134 14.83 11.80 2.67
C ILE A 134 15.04 10.74 3.74
N LEU A 135 14.97 11.16 5.00
CA LEU A 135 15.06 10.27 6.15
C LEU A 135 13.78 10.37 6.98
N THR A 136 12.95 9.34 6.87
CA THR A 136 11.80 9.17 7.75
C THR A 136 12.24 8.78 9.18
N PRO A 137 11.43 9.06 10.21
CA PRO A 137 11.63 8.56 11.57
C PRO A 137 11.84 7.05 11.62
N LEU A 138 12.62 6.55 12.59
CA LEU A 138 12.76 5.11 12.80
C LEU A 138 11.65 4.56 13.70
N GLY A 139 11.59 3.23 13.79
CA GLY A 139 10.78 2.53 14.79
C GLY A 139 9.44 2.07 14.24
N ASN A 140 8.84 1.11 14.94
CA ASN A 140 7.51 0.60 14.63
C ASN A 140 6.40 1.66 14.77
N GLN A 141 6.70 2.79 15.42
CA GLN A 141 5.79 3.92 15.57
C GLN A 141 5.97 5.02 14.52
N SER A 142 6.79 4.80 13.49
CA SER A 142 6.82 5.70 12.33
C SER A 142 5.55 5.51 11.49
N PHE A 143 4.40 5.89 12.02
CA PHE A 143 3.12 5.68 11.36
C PHE A 143 2.89 6.73 10.26
N ARG A 144 2.16 6.35 9.20
CA ARG A 144 1.56 7.27 8.22
C ARG A 144 2.55 8.29 7.64
N GLN A 145 3.74 7.83 7.25
CA GLN A 145 4.63 8.63 6.41
C GLN A 145 4.13 8.50 4.97
N ASN A 146 4.04 9.60 4.23
CA ASN A 146 3.49 9.60 2.88
C ASN A 146 4.34 10.46 1.95
N ILE A 147 4.60 9.96 0.75
CA ILE A 147 5.32 10.68 -0.31
C ILE A 147 4.55 10.48 -1.62
N TRP A 148 3.87 11.52 -2.08
CA TRP A 148 2.94 11.46 -3.20
C TRP A 148 3.29 12.45 -4.30
N ASP A 149 3.19 12.01 -5.55
CA ASP A 149 3.28 12.88 -6.73
C ASP A 149 4.58 13.71 -6.79
N LEU A 150 5.71 13.11 -6.40
CA LEU A 150 7.02 13.77 -6.29
C LEU A 150 8.10 13.07 -7.11
N GLY A 151 9.03 13.86 -7.62
CA GLY A 151 10.27 13.39 -8.24
C GLY A 151 11.45 13.53 -7.28
N PHE A 152 12.36 12.56 -7.30
CA PHE A 152 13.64 12.61 -6.61
C PHE A 152 14.76 12.42 -7.63
N SER A 153 15.70 13.35 -7.65
CA SER A 153 16.84 13.29 -8.55
C SER A 153 18.15 13.41 -7.79
N ILE A 154 19.08 12.50 -8.04
CA ILE A 154 20.41 12.49 -7.43
C ILE A 154 21.40 13.03 -8.46
N GLY A 155 21.95 14.22 -8.20
CA GLY A 155 23.00 14.80 -9.02
C GLY A 155 24.26 13.93 -9.06
N PRO A 156 25.12 14.09 -10.07
CA PRO A 156 26.32 13.28 -10.23
C PRO A 156 27.30 13.42 -9.06
N GLY A 157 28.16 12.42 -8.89
CA GLY A 157 29.21 12.45 -7.85
C GLY A 157 28.73 12.06 -6.45
N ASN A 158 27.53 11.47 -6.34
CA ASN A 158 26.91 11.06 -5.09
C ASN A 158 26.73 9.51 -4.96
N PRO A 159 27.78 8.68 -5.13
CA PRO A 159 27.63 7.21 -5.08
C PRO A 159 27.19 6.65 -3.73
N GLY A 160 27.28 7.42 -2.63
CA GLY A 160 26.74 7.06 -1.32
C GLY A 160 25.29 7.49 -1.11
N ALA A 161 24.63 8.13 -2.07
CA ALA A 161 23.28 8.62 -1.86
C ALA A 161 22.24 7.48 -1.85
N THR A 162 21.39 7.51 -0.84
CA THR A 162 20.09 6.85 -0.83
C THR A 162 19.03 7.92 -1.07
N ALA A 163 18.16 7.78 -2.06
CA ALA A 163 17.15 8.81 -2.30
C ALA A 163 16.13 8.83 -1.15
N LEU A 164 15.50 7.68 -0.86
CA LEU A 164 14.52 7.54 0.21
C LEU A 164 14.97 6.46 1.18
N ASN A 165 15.28 6.82 2.43
CA ASN A 165 15.35 5.85 3.52
C ASN A 165 14.05 5.91 4.32
N TYR A 166 13.19 4.92 4.07
CA TYR A 166 11.77 5.00 4.30
C TYR A 166 11.29 3.93 5.27
N VAL A 167 10.73 4.37 6.39
CA VAL A 167 10.10 3.53 7.40
C VAL A 167 8.73 4.14 7.63
N SER A 168 7.69 3.41 7.24
CA SER A 168 6.31 3.68 7.62
C SER A 168 5.68 2.41 8.22
N ASN A 169 4.67 2.56 9.06
CA ASN A 169 3.96 1.46 9.71
C ASN A 169 2.44 1.71 9.69
N ASN A 170 1.67 0.62 9.75
CA ASN A 170 0.20 0.52 9.70
C ASN A 170 -0.42 1.03 8.40
N ILE A 171 -0.24 2.31 8.13
CA ILE A 171 -0.56 2.97 6.86
C ILE A 171 0.61 3.87 6.48
N GLY A 172 0.77 4.11 5.19
CA GLY A 172 1.73 5.06 4.68
C GLY A 172 2.33 4.59 3.38
N SER A 173 2.42 5.52 2.43
CA SER A 173 2.63 5.13 1.04
C SER A 173 3.58 6.04 0.26
N ILE A 174 4.27 5.41 -0.71
CA ILE A 174 4.99 6.08 -1.79
C ILE A 174 4.14 5.91 -3.06
N HIS A 175 3.46 6.96 -3.50
CA HIS A 175 2.50 6.91 -4.61
C HIS A 175 2.87 7.86 -5.74
N ASN A 176 2.94 7.33 -6.97
CA ASN A 176 3.22 8.12 -8.17
C ASN A 176 4.54 8.92 -8.06
N VAL A 177 5.64 8.20 -7.81
CA VAL A 177 6.96 8.79 -7.52
C VAL A 177 8.00 8.31 -8.53
N LEU A 178 8.81 9.25 -9.02
CA LEU A 178 10.01 8.96 -9.81
C LEU A 178 11.25 9.15 -8.94
N VAL A 179 12.15 8.16 -8.93
CA VAL A 179 13.45 8.23 -8.28
C VAL A 179 14.53 7.98 -9.32
N LYS A 180 15.43 8.94 -9.53
CA LYS A 180 16.45 8.86 -10.59
C LYS A 180 17.82 9.27 -10.08
N SER A 181 18.82 8.46 -10.40
CA SER A 181 20.22 8.88 -10.38
C SER A 181 20.64 9.41 -11.76
N GLU A 182 21.23 10.62 -11.80
CA GLU A 182 21.63 11.27 -13.06
C GLU A 182 22.83 10.60 -13.72
N ASP A 183 23.76 10.03 -12.94
CA ASP A 183 24.96 9.32 -13.41
C ASP A 183 24.88 7.79 -13.24
N GLY A 184 23.72 7.30 -12.79
CA GLY A 184 23.47 5.88 -12.53
C GLY A 184 24.05 5.37 -11.21
N LYS A 185 24.79 6.18 -10.45
CA LYS A 185 25.40 5.79 -9.16
C LYS A 185 24.52 6.16 -7.97
N GLY A 186 24.74 5.50 -6.85
CA GLY A 186 23.99 5.70 -5.61
C GLY A 186 23.76 4.38 -4.91
N HIS A 187 23.54 4.38 -3.61
CA HIS A 187 23.35 3.16 -2.83
C HIS A 187 21.99 2.51 -3.12
N ALA A 188 20.90 3.25 -2.91
CA ALA A 188 19.56 2.74 -3.15
C ALA A 188 18.57 3.84 -3.56
N GLY A 189 17.62 3.49 -4.44
CA GLY A 189 16.48 4.37 -4.72
C GLY A 189 15.55 4.44 -3.52
N ILE A 190 15.05 3.28 -3.08
CA ILE A 190 14.19 3.13 -1.90
C ILE A 190 14.82 2.12 -0.95
N ASP A 191 15.18 2.56 0.25
CA ASP A 191 15.84 1.79 1.29
C ASP A 191 14.90 1.59 2.48
N LEU A 192 14.49 0.35 2.68
CA LEU A 192 13.64 -0.15 3.76
C LEU A 192 14.44 -1.05 4.71
N THR A 193 15.77 -0.88 4.80
CA THR A 193 16.64 -1.80 5.56
C THR A 193 16.75 -1.48 7.05
N ARG A 194 16.31 -0.29 7.48
CA ARG A 194 16.15 0.04 8.90
C ARG A 194 15.05 -0.81 9.52
N GLN A 195 15.16 -1.06 10.82
CA GLN A 195 14.19 -1.90 11.53
C GLN A 195 12.77 -1.34 11.47
N TYR A 196 11.80 -2.25 11.41
CA TYR A 196 10.36 -1.99 11.50
C TYR A 196 9.80 -1.19 10.32
N ALA A 197 10.27 -1.47 9.10
CA ALA A 197 9.60 -1.00 7.90
C ALA A 197 8.36 -1.88 7.62
N GLY A 198 7.18 -1.26 7.64
CA GLY A 198 5.91 -1.85 7.24
C GLY A 198 4.92 -2.11 8.39
N PRO A 199 3.65 -2.45 8.11
CA PRO A 199 3.07 -2.53 6.77
C PRO A 199 3.02 -1.16 6.10
N LEU A 200 3.36 -1.12 4.81
CA LEU A 200 3.37 0.10 3.98
C LEU A 200 3.11 -0.25 2.52
N MET A 201 2.75 0.75 1.71
CA MET A 201 2.50 0.59 0.28
C MET A 201 3.47 1.38 -0.60
N ILE A 202 3.92 0.78 -1.70
CA ILE A 202 4.60 1.47 -2.81
C ILE A 202 3.77 1.24 -4.07
N ARG A 203 3.25 2.30 -4.68
CA ARG A 203 2.38 2.19 -5.85
C ARG A 203 2.81 3.15 -6.95
N ASN A 204 2.88 2.64 -8.19
CA ASN A 204 3.28 3.46 -9.35
C ASN A 204 4.59 4.19 -9.08
N ALA A 205 5.66 3.44 -8.77
CA ALA A 205 6.97 4.01 -8.50
C ALA A 205 7.97 3.59 -9.58
N GLU A 206 8.79 4.51 -10.05
CA GLU A 206 9.86 4.22 -11.00
C GLU A 206 11.22 4.56 -10.39
N VAL A 207 12.17 3.62 -10.46
CA VAL A 207 13.54 3.80 -9.98
C VAL A 207 14.56 3.55 -11.10
N GLN A 208 15.34 4.58 -11.42
CA GLN A 208 16.35 4.57 -12.47
C GLN A 208 17.76 4.77 -11.89
N GLY A 209 18.69 3.85 -12.18
CA GLY A 209 20.05 3.85 -11.64
C GLY A 209 20.15 3.21 -10.25
N PHE A 210 21.16 3.60 -9.47
CA PHE A 210 21.50 3.07 -8.14
C PHE A 210 22.05 1.64 -8.15
N ASP A 211 22.72 1.25 -7.07
CA ASP A 211 23.12 -0.14 -6.87
C ASP A 211 21.89 -1.03 -6.68
N VAL A 212 20.95 -0.59 -5.84
CA VAL A 212 19.69 -1.29 -5.60
C VAL A 212 18.49 -0.38 -5.87
N GLY A 213 17.47 -0.90 -6.55
CA GLY A 213 16.23 -0.15 -6.78
C GLY A 213 15.42 -0.03 -5.50
N VAL A 214 15.04 -1.17 -4.92
CA VAL A 214 14.38 -1.30 -3.61
C VAL A 214 15.15 -2.30 -2.74
N ASP A 215 15.66 -1.84 -1.60
CA ASP A 215 16.40 -2.67 -0.64
C ASP A 215 15.56 -2.89 0.62
N LEU A 216 15.33 -4.13 0.99
CA LEU A 216 14.50 -4.53 2.14
C LEU A 216 15.27 -5.43 3.09
N LYS A 217 15.06 -5.24 4.39
CA LYS A 217 15.67 -6.07 5.42
C LYS A 217 14.73 -6.25 6.61
N ASN A 218 15.06 -7.24 7.44
CA ASN A 218 14.42 -7.58 8.71
C ASN A 218 13.13 -8.40 8.50
N ALA A 219 12.79 -9.23 9.49
CA ALA A 219 11.57 -10.01 9.44
C ALA A 219 10.34 -9.11 9.62
N GLU A 220 10.39 -8.20 10.59
CA GLU A 220 9.35 -7.20 10.80
C GLU A 220 9.56 -6.01 9.85
N TYR A 221 8.62 -5.65 8.97
CA TYR A 221 7.25 -6.17 8.82
C TYR A 221 6.96 -6.66 7.40
N SER A 222 6.07 -5.98 6.67
CA SER A 222 5.66 -6.35 5.33
C SER A 222 5.57 -5.13 4.42
N THR A 223 5.83 -5.34 3.13
CA THR A 223 5.74 -4.27 2.13
C THR A 223 4.87 -4.75 0.99
N THR A 224 3.90 -3.92 0.59
CA THR A 224 3.07 -4.17 -0.58
C THR A 224 3.49 -3.24 -1.69
N ILE A 225 3.80 -3.78 -2.87
CA ILE A 225 4.26 -3.05 -4.03
C ILE A 225 3.33 -3.35 -5.21
N GLU A 226 2.72 -2.34 -5.82
CA GLU A 226 1.94 -2.53 -7.05
C GLU A 226 2.31 -1.52 -8.14
N GLY A 227 2.66 -2.02 -9.32
CA GLY A 227 3.08 -1.19 -10.46
C GLY A 227 4.41 -0.50 -10.19
N ILE A 228 5.51 -1.25 -10.23
CA ILE A 228 6.86 -0.71 -10.05
C ILE A 228 7.69 -0.94 -11.30
N THR A 229 8.45 0.07 -11.71
CA THR A 229 9.42 -0.02 -12.81
C THR A 229 10.83 0.20 -12.28
N LEU A 230 11.73 -0.75 -12.52
CA LEU A 230 13.12 -0.72 -12.06
C LEU A 230 14.05 -0.85 -13.26
N ALA A 231 14.92 0.15 -13.47
CA ALA A 231 15.82 0.17 -14.61
C ALA A 231 17.24 0.57 -14.24
N SER A 232 18.21 -0.12 -14.85
CA SER A 232 19.64 0.22 -14.80
C SER A 232 20.25 0.22 -13.40
N GLN A 233 19.85 -0.72 -12.54
CA GLN A 233 20.50 -0.99 -11.26
C GLN A 233 21.85 -1.70 -11.44
N ASN A 234 22.81 -1.46 -10.54
CA ASN A 234 24.15 -2.05 -10.59
C ASN A 234 24.29 -3.38 -9.81
N ILE A 235 23.36 -3.71 -8.90
CA ILE A 235 23.39 -4.93 -8.08
C ILE A 235 22.09 -5.73 -8.18
N ALA A 236 20.93 -5.09 -7.97
CA ALA A 236 19.63 -5.76 -8.09
C ALA A 236 18.51 -4.75 -8.26
N GLY A 237 17.43 -5.14 -8.97
CA GLY A 237 16.18 -4.37 -8.95
C GLY A 237 15.63 -4.30 -7.52
N ILE A 238 15.24 -5.44 -6.96
CA ILE A 238 14.82 -5.61 -5.58
C ILE A 238 15.82 -6.53 -4.87
N ARG A 239 16.31 -6.10 -3.70
CA ARG A 239 17.07 -6.95 -2.78
C ARG A 239 16.27 -7.14 -1.51
N ASN A 240 15.83 -8.36 -1.23
CA ASN A 240 15.09 -8.70 -0.02
C ASN A 240 15.95 -9.58 0.89
N SER A 241 16.24 -9.07 2.09
CA SER A 241 17.02 -9.73 3.12
C SER A 241 16.17 -9.96 4.38
N ASN A 242 15.26 -10.94 4.31
CA ASN A 242 14.41 -11.46 5.40
C ASN A 242 12.96 -10.94 5.50
N GLN A 243 12.54 -9.95 4.71
CA GLN A 243 11.19 -9.36 4.83
C GLN A 243 10.12 -10.19 4.11
N LEU A 244 8.84 -10.05 4.50
CA LEU A 244 7.71 -10.39 3.63
C LEU A 244 7.47 -9.24 2.65
N VAL A 245 7.48 -9.51 1.36
CA VAL A 245 7.21 -8.52 0.31
C VAL A 245 6.24 -9.08 -0.71
N ASN A 246 5.21 -8.30 -0.99
CA ASN A 246 4.11 -8.65 -1.88
C ASN A 246 4.15 -7.72 -3.07
N VAL A 247 4.41 -8.24 -4.27
CA VAL A 247 4.65 -7.46 -5.48
C VAL A 247 3.66 -7.87 -6.55
N ARG A 248 2.98 -6.90 -7.16
CA ARG A 248 2.21 -7.10 -8.38
C ARG A 248 2.61 -6.09 -9.45
N GLY A 249 2.82 -6.56 -10.68
CA GLY A 249 3.18 -5.67 -11.78
C GLY A 249 4.58 -5.08 -11.63
N LEU A 250 5.58 -5.96 -11.53
CA LEU A 250 6.99 -5.57 -11.58
C LEU A 250 7.48 -5.57 -13.02
N THR A 251 7.96 -4.43 -13.49
CA THR A 251 8.80 -4.36 -14.70
C THR A 251 10.23 -4.06 -14.32
N SER A 252 11.13 -4.93 -14.73
CA SER A 252 12.58 -4.75 -14.52
C SER A 252 13.30 -4.81 -15.84
N THR A 253 14.10 -3.79 -16.15
CA THR A 253 15.01 -3.78 -17.30
C THR A 253 16.43 -3.59 -16.79
N ASN A 254 17.12 -4.70 -16.55
CA ASN A 254 18.37 -4.72 -15.81
C ASN A 254 19.34 -5.74 -16.38
N LYS A 255 20.65 -5.50 -16.25
CA LYS A 255 21.69 -6.52 -16.52
C LYS A 255 21.94 -7.42 -15.31
N VAL A 256 21.50 -6.99 -14.14
CA VAL A 256 21.58 -7.69 -12.86
C VAL A 256 20.24 -8.37 -12.53
N PRO A 257 20.17 -9.24 -11.51
CA PRO A 257 18.90 -9.85 -11.11
C PRO A 257 17.83 -8.80 -10.83
N ALA A 258 16.61 -9.06 -11.29
CA ALA A 258 15.45 -8.25 -10.95
C ALA A 258 15.08 -8.40 -9.48
N ILE A 259 15.20 -9.61 -8.91
CA ILE A 259 14.97 -9.89 -7.50
C ILE A 259 16.06 -10.80 -6.96
N THR A 260 16.64 -10.43 -5.82
CA THR A 260 17.38 -11.33 -4.94
C THR A 260 16.62 -11.49 -3.62
N ASN A 261 16.34 -12.72 -3.20
CA ASN A 261 15.60 -13.01 -1.98
C ASN A 261 16.38 -13.97 -1.07
N SER A 262 16.90 -13.44 0.04
CA SER A 262 17.65 -14.19 1.04
C SER A 262 16.90 -14.23 2.37
N GLY A 263 16.48 -15.41 2.81
CA GLY A 263 15.75 -15.63 4.07
C GLY A 263 14.32 -15.07 4.12
N GLY A 264 13.95 -14.18 3.21
CA GLY A 264 12.64 -13.52 3.17
C GLY A 264 11.53 -14.36 2.52
N PHE A 265 10.36 -13.75 2.39
CA PHE A 265 9.19 -14.34 1.74
C PHE A 265 8.69 -13.38 0.66
N VAL A 266 8.70 -13.81 -0.60
CA VAL A 266 8.23 -12.98 -1.73
C VAL A 266 6.96 -13.56 -2.32
N VAL A 267 5.93 -12.74 -2.46
CA VAL A 267 4.80 -13.00 -3.36
C VAL A 267 4.99 -12.11 -4.58
N LEU A 268 5.08 -12.70 -5.78
CA LEU A 268 5.21 -11.94 -7.04
C LEU A 268 4.12 -12.36 -8.03
N LEU A 269 3.33 -11.38 -8.45
CA LEU A 269 2.30 -11.50 -9.47
C LEU A 269 2.67 -10.61 -10.66
N ASP A 270 2.45 -11.10 -11.88
CA ASP A 270 2.52 -10.30 -13.11
C ASP A 270 3.89 -9.61 -13.29
N GLY A 271 4.97 -10.40 -13.32
CA GLY A 271 6.35 -9.89 -13.44
C GLY A 271 6.89 -9.97 -14.88
N SER A 272 7.43 -8.86 -15.39
CA SER A 272 8.10 -8.76 -16.70
C SER A 272 9.56 -8.33 -16.54
N LEU A 273 10.48 -9.28 -16.69
CA LEU A 273 11.90 -9.10 -16.37
C LEU A 273 12.76 -9.19 -17.64
N SER A 274 13.48 -8.13 -17.99
CA SER A 274 14.19 -8.05 -19.28
C SER A 274 15.57 -7.39 -19.18
N GLY A 275 16.29 -7.34 -20.30
CA GLY A 275 17.67 -6.88 -20.39
C GLY A 275 18.61 -8.05 -20.20
N GLY A 276 18.76 -8.48 -18.95
CA GLY A 276 19.54 -9.61 -18.47
C GLY A 276 20.98 -9.70 -18.97
N VAL A 277 21.66 -10.74 -18.50
CA VAL A 277 22.82 -11.31 -19.18
C VAL A 277 22.67 -12.83 -19.15
N ALA A 278 23.15 -13.53 -20.17
CA ALA A 278 22.87 -14.95 -20.39
C ALA A 278 23.42 -15.91 -19.32
N SER A 279 24.24 -15.41 -18.38
CA SER A 279 24.84 -16.16 -17.25
C SER A 279 24.29 -15.75 -15.89
N VAL A 280 23.22 -14.95 -15.83
CA VAL A 280 22.60 -14.47 -14.60
C VAL A 280 21.12 -14.82 -14.63
N PRO A 281 20.56 -15.44 -13.57
CA PRO A 281 19.12 -15.62 -13.42
C PRO A 281 18.39 -14.29 -13.15
N ALA A 282 17.16 -14.15 -13.64
CA ALA A 282 16.33 -12.97 -13.39
C ALA A 282 15.91 -12.85 -11.92
N ILE A 283 15.58 -13.98 -11.28
CA ILE A 283 15.27 -14.09 -9.86
C ILE A 283 16.23 -15.09 -9.21
N GLN A 284 16.79 -14.73 -8.06
CA GLN A 284 17.60 -15.62 -7.24
C GLN A 284 16.98 -15.72 -5.84
N THR A 285 16.77 -16.93 -5.34
CA THR A 285 16.28 -17.14 -3.98
C THR A 285 16.90 -18.33 -3.27
N ASN A 286 17.00 -18.24 -1.94
CA ASN A 286 17.26 -19.37 -1.05
C ASN A 286 16.10 -19.62 -0.06
N SER A 287 14.93 -19.01 -0.29
CA SER A 287 13.83 -18.99 0.67
C SER A 287 12.46 -18.99 -0.01
N THR A 288 11.40 -18.71 0.74
CA THR A 288 10.02 -18.92 0.30
C THR A 288 9.60 -17.93 -0.78
N MET A 289 8.98 -18.41 -1.85
CA MET A 289 8.33 -17.57 -2.85
C MET A 289 7.00 -18.15 -3.34
N TYR A 290 6.07 -17.27 -3.70
CA TYR A 290 4.92 -17.60 -4.55
C TYR A 290 4.99 -16.75 -5.83
N LEU A 291 5.00 -17.38 -6.99
CA LEU A 291 5.09 -16.72 -8.30
C LEU A 291 3.83 -17.02 -9.12
N ARG A 292 3.23 -15.99 -9.73
CA ARG A 292 2.13 -16.11 -10.70
C ARG A 292 2.36 -15.17 -11.88
N ASN A 293 2.26 -15.68 -13.11
CA ASN A 293 2.47 -14.91 -14.35
C ASN A 293 3.80 -14.13 -14.38
N VAL A 294 4.93 -14.82 -14.24
CA VAL A 294 6.26 -14.21 -14.27
C VAL A 294 7.02 -14.67 -15.50
N ALA A 295 7.51 -13.73 -16.30
CA ALA A 295 8.32 -14.03 -17.48
C ALA A 295 9.63 -13.26 -17.44
N SER A 296 10.67 -13.85 -18.03
CA SER A 296 11.95 -13.18 -18.22
C SER A 296 12.52 -13.33 -19.64
N SER A 297 13.26 -12.34 -20.10
CA SER A 297 14.02 -12.36 -21.36
C SER A 297 15.44 -11.80 -21.15
N GLY A 298 16.43 -12.32 -21.90
CA GLY A 298 17.84 -11.90 -21.80
C GLY A 298 18.65 -12.51 -20.63
N TYR A 299 17.98 -13.18 -19.69
CA TYR A 299 18.60 -13.87 -18.54
C TYR A 299 18.87 -15.37 -18.84
N GLU A 300 19.74 -16.01 -18.05
CA GLU A 300 20.01 -17.45 -18.10
C GLU A 300 18.74 -18.30 -17.85
N ALA A 301 17.98 -17.87 -16.85
CA ALA A 301 16.77 -18.50 -16.35
C ALA A 301 15.87 -17.43 -15.69
N THR A 302 14.58 -17.73 -15.57
CA THR A 302 13.62 -16.86 -14.88
C THR A 302 13.80 -16.94 -13.38
N LEU A 303 14.09 -18.13 -12.85
CA LEU A 303 14.33 -18.35 -11.43
C LEU A 303 15.51 -19.31 -11.23
N GLN A 304 16.37 -18.97 -10.28
CA GLN A 304 17.25 -19.90 -9.59
C GLN A 304 16.77 -20.08 -8.15
N ASP A 305 16.35 -21.31 -7.82
CA ASP A 305 15.98 -21.71 -6.47
C ASP A 305 17.11 -22.51 -5.82
N SER A 306 17.71 -21.92 -4.79
CA SER A 306 18.76 -22.50 -3.96
C SER A 306 18.27 -22.80 -2.54
N SER A 307 16.96 -22.94 -2.33
CA SER A 307 16.37 -23.32 -1.04
C SER A 307 16.59 -24.81 -0.69
N THR A 308 16.94 -25.62 -1.69
CA THR A 308 17.31 -27.03 -1.55
C THR A 308 18.82 -27.26 -1.69
N ALA A 309 19.30 -28.43 -1.26
CA ALA A 309 20.72 -28.80 -1.32
C ALA A 309 21.34 -28.72 -2.74
N THR A 310 20.53 -28.91 -3.77
CA THR A 310 20.91 -28.73 -5.18
C THR A 310 20.08 -27.58 -5.76
N PRO A 311 20.71 -26.51 -6.27
CA PRO A 311 19.98 -25.43 -6.92
C PRO A 311 19.24 -25.89 -8.18
N THR A 312 18.04 -25.36 -8.40
CA THR A 312 17.25 -25.63 -9.61
C THR A 312 17.06 -24.36 -10.44
N LEU A 313 17.05 -24.51 -11.76
CA LEU A 313 16.80 -23.42 -12.70
C LEU A 313 15.46 -23.62 -13.40
N THR A 314 14.60 -22.61 -13.34
CA THR A 314 13.34 -22.57 -14.11
C THR A 314 13.48 -21.54 -15.22
N LYS A 315 13.26 -21.97 -16.47
CA LYS A 315 13.38 -21.14 -17.68
C LYS A 315 12.01 -20.85 -18.29
N GLY A 316 11.87 -19.67 -18.88
CA GLY A 316 10.66 -19.27 -19.59
C GLY A 316 9.54 -18.80 -18.65
N THR A 317 8.32 -18.72 -19.15
CA THR A 317 7.19 -18.20 -18.38
C THR A 317 6.79 -19.13 -17.25
N ILE A 318 6.71 -18.59 -16.04
CA ILE A 318 6.17 -19.22 -14.85
C ILE A 318 4.71 -18.82 -14.71
N ALA A 319 3.80 -19.76 -14.96
CA ALA A 319 2.36 -19.56 -14.74
C ALA A 319 2.04 -19.51 -13.24
N HIS A 320 2.45 -20.55 -12.50
CA HIS A 320 2.36 -20.64 -11.04
C HIS A 320 3.54 -21.46 -10.49
N LEU A 321 4.15 -21.00 -9.39
CA LEU A 321 5.20 -21.76 -8.70
C LEU A 321 5.23 -21.41 -7.19
N VAL A 322 5.47 -22.43 -6.37
CA VAL A 322 5.75 -22.30 -4.94
C VAL A 322 7.19 -22.76 -4.68
N VAL A 323 7.96 -21.95 -3.96
CA VAL A 323 9.36 -22.22 -3.58
C VAL A 323 9.48 -22.23 -2.07
N GLY A 324 10.39 -23.04 -1.51
CA GLY A 324 10.67 -23.07 -0.09
C GLY A 324 9.58 -23.72 0.78
N GLY A 325 8.79 -24.63 0.21
CA GLY A 325 7.82 -25.48 0.89
C GLY A 325 6.75 -26.06 -0.05
N ALA A 326 5.96 -27.02 0.43
CA ALA A 326 4.89 -27.64 -0.34
C ALA A 326 3.53 -26.98 -0.07
N PRO A 327 2.63 -26.88 -1.07
CA PRO A 327 1.24 -26.53 -0.84
C PRO A 327 0.56 -27.47 0.18
N SER A 328 -0.35 -26.94 0.97
CA SER A 328 -1.09 -27.69 2.01
C SER A 328 -2.60 -27.67 1.74
N THR A 329 -3.30 -28.75 2.11
CA THR A 329 -4.77 -28.86 2.07
C THR A 329 -5.26 -29.77 3.20
N LEU A 330 -6.54 -29.64 3.57
CA LEU A 330 -7.20 -30.49 4.57
C LEU A 330 -8.07 -31.60 3.94
N THR A 331 -8.26 -31.56 2.62
CA THR A 331 -9.05 -32.54 1.86
C THR A 331 -8.16 -33.29 0.86
N GLY A 332 -7.51 -34.36 1.31
CA GLY A 332 -6.69 -35.22 0.45
C GLY A 332 -5.27 -34.70 0.23
N THR A 333 -4.73 -34.92 -0.96
CA THR A 333 -3.37 -34.50 -1.33
C THR A 333 -3.42 -33.18 -2.09
N ALA A 334 -2.62 -32.19 -1.69
CA ALA A 334 -2.49 -30.94 -2.43
C ALA A 334 -1.77 -31.20 -3.76
N SER A 335 -2.51 -31.42 -4.84
CA SER A 335 -1.94 -31.59 -6.18
C SER A 335 -1.78 -30.26 -6.92
N SER A 336 -2.39 -29.18 -6.42
CA SER A 336 -2.35 -27.89 -7.08
C SER A 336 -1.32 -26.95 -6.45
N THR A 337 -0.49 -26.34 -7.30
CA THR A 337 0.31 -25.16 -6.98
C THR A 337 -0.46 -23.86 -7.18
N THR A 338 -1.72 -23.94 -7.63
CA THR A 338 -2.60 -22.78 -7.78
C THR A 338 -3.44 -22.59 -6.51
N GLY A 339 -3.58 -21.33 -6.07
CA GLY A 339 -4.59 -20.96 -5.08
C GLY A 339 -5.98 -20.91 -5.70
N VAL A 340 -6.87 -20.10 -5.12
CA VAL A 340 -8.19 -19.81 -5.71
C VAL A 340 -8.05 -19.15 -7.09
N ASN A 341 -6.95 -18.40 -7.31
CA ASN A 341 -6.61 -17.82 -8.60
C ASN A 341 -7.70 -16.86 -9.11
N MET A 342 -8.18 -15.98 -8.23
CA MET A 342 -9.29 -15.09 -8.52
C MET A 342 -8.91 -14.09 -9.63
N SER A 343 -9.93 -13.61 -10.34
CA SER A 343 -9.81 -12.41 -11.19
C SER A 343 -9.53 -11.20 -10.30
N ILE A 344 -8.55 -10.38 -10.68
CA ILE A 344 -8.16 -9.21 -9.91
C ILE A 344 -8.93 -8.00 -10.45
N GLY A 345 -9.68 -7.31 -9.58
CA GLY A 345 -10.35 -6.07 -9.89
C GLY A 345 -9.39 -4.89 -9.76
N GLU A 346 -9.18 -4.15 -10.84
CA GLU A 346 -8.39 -2.92 -10.82
C GLU A 346 -9.13 -1.81 -10.06
N THR A 347 -8.40 -1.10 -9.20
CA THR A 347 -8.95 0.02 -8.44
C THR A 347 -9.38 1.13 -9.40
N PRO A 348 -10.67 1.50 -9.41
CA PRO A 348 -11.12 2.64 -10.19
C PRO A 348 -10.46 3.94 -9.73
N SER A 349 -10.17 4.84 -10.65
CA SER A 349 -9.67 6.17 -10.34
C SER A 349 -10.61 7.25 -10.87
N PHE A 350 -10.58 8.40 -10.21
CA PHE A 350 -11.29 9.61 -10.62
C PHE A 350 -10.37 10.80 -10.42
N THR A 351 -10.21 11.61 -11.46
CA THR A 351 -9.43 12.85 -11.41
C THR A 351 -10.24 13.94 -12.09
N SER A 352 -10.63 14.97 -11.34
CA SER A 352 -11.16 16.21 -11.90
C SER A 352 -10.03 17.23 -12.00
N THR A 353 -9.73 17.69 -13.22
CA THR A 353 -8.72 18.71 -13.48
C THR A 353 -9.26 20.13 -13.41
N SER A 354 -10.58 20.30 -13.26
CA SER A 354 -11.23 21.60 -13.19
C SER A 354 -11.52 21.96 -11.74
N LEU A 355 -10.84 22.96 -11.18
CA LEU A 355 -11.13 23.43 -9.81
C LEU A 355 -12.55 23.97 -9.64
N SER A 356 -13.23 24.34 -10.73
CA SER A 356 -14.65 24.73 -10.68
C SER A 356 -15.59 23.58 -10.29
N ASP A 357 -15.11 22.34 -10.35
CA ASP A 357 -15.81 21.11 -9.99
C ASP A 357 -15.52 20.64 -8.55
N TRP A 358 -14.85 21.48 -7.78
CA TRP A 358 -14.49 21.20 -6.39
C TRP A 358 -15.37 22.01 -5.44
N ALA A 359 -15.86 21.37 -4.39
CA ALA A 359 -16.52 22.01 -3.27
C ALA A 359 -15.69 21.82 -2.00
N VAL A 360 -15.39 22.93 -1.31
CA VAL A 360 -14.70 22.90 -0.03
C VAL A 360 -15.69 22.66 1.11
N PHE A 361 -15.34 21.78 2.04
CA PHE A 361 -15.97 21.76 3.35
C PHE A 361 -15.08 22.50 4.36
N THR A 362 -15.63 23.55 4.96
CA THR A 362 -15.01 24.28 6.07
C THR A 362 -16.03 24.42 7.19
N PRO A 363 -15.73 23.92 8.40
CA PRO A 363 -16.65 24.00 9.53
C PRO A 363 -16.77 25.46 9.98
N LYS A 364 -17.95 25.89 10.45
CA LYS A 364 -18.15 27.26 10.94
C LYS A 364 -17.40 27.52 12.26
N TRP A 365 -17.22 26.46 13.05
CA TRP A 365 -16.47 26.43 14.29
C TRP A 365 -16.00 24.98 14.53
N TYR A 366 -15.04 24.80 15.43
CA TYR A 366 -14.38 23.52 15.69
C TYR A 366 -15.38 22.40 16.07
N GLY A 367 -15.50 21.36 15.25
CA GLY A 367 -16.44 20.25 15.44
C GLY A 367 -17.80 20.39 14.74
N ASP A 368 -18.08 21.50 14.05
CA ASP A 368 -19.32 21.68 13.28
C ASP A 368 -19.34 20.85 12.00
N THR A 369 -20.35 19.99 11.86
CA THR A 369 -20.62 19.21 10.64
C THR A 369 -21.91 19.62 9.93
N SER A 370 -22.66 20.59 10.46
CA SER A 370 -24.01 20.94 9.98
C SER A 370 -24.04 21.40 8.52
N GLY A 371 -22.95 21.98 8.02
CA GLY A 371 -22.82 22.42 6.63
C GLY A 371 -22.48 21.31 5.63
N LEU A 372 -22.02 20.13 6.09
CA LEU A 372 -21.42 19.14 5.20
C LEU A 372 -22.42 18.57 4.19
N GLN A 373 -23.66 18.27 4.61
CA GLN A 373 -24.66 17.75 3.70
C GLN A 373 -24.99 18.73 2.57
N ALA A 374 -25.00 20.04 2.85
CA ALA A 374 -25.22 21.06 1.83
C ALA A 374 -24.05 21.14 0.83
N VAL A 375 -22.82 20.96 1.30
CA VAL A 375 -21.63 20.89 0.43
C VAL A 375 -21.67 19.65 -0.48
N LEU A 376 -22.03 18.48 0.06
CA LEU A 376 -22.24 17.26 -0.74
C LEU A 376 -23.33 17.46 -1.80
N ASN A 377 -24.39 18.19 -1.47
CA ASN A 377 -25.51 18.48 -2.37
C ASN A 377 -25.24 19.63 -3.36
N SER A 378 -24.02 20.18 -3.42
CA SER A 378 -23.68 21.33 -4.27
C SER A 378 -23.68 21.04 -5.78
N GLY A 379 -23.77 19.76 -6.17
CA GLY A 379 -23.67 19.30 -7.55
C GLY A 379 -22.23 19.23 -8.10
N LYS A 380 -21.23 19.33 -7.22
CA LYS A 380 -19.80 19.17 -7.54
C LYS A 380 -19.37 17.70 -7.44
N HIS A 381 -18.45 17.29 -8.29
CA HIS A 381 -17.96 15.91 -8.29
C HIS A 381 -16.87 15.64 -7.26
N THR A 382 -16.11 16.67 -6.85
CA THR A 382 -15.11 16.54 -5.78
C THR A 382 -15.51 17.38 -4.56
N VAL A 383 -15.63 16.74 -3.40
CA VAL A 383 -15.70 17.42 -2.10
C VAL A 383 -14.36 17.25 -1.39
N TYR A 384 -13.81 18.32 -0.83
CA TYR A 384 -12.53 18.24 -0.13
C TYR A 384 -12.52 18.93 1.22
N PHE A 385 -11.66 18.41 2.09
CA PHE A 385 -11.34 18.93 3.40
C PHE A 385 -9.92 19.46 3.33
N PRO A 386 -9.69 20.79 3.36
CA PRO A 386 -8.35 21.34 3.54
C PRO A 386 -7.68 20.70 4.77
N PHE A 387 -6.37 20.45 4.70
CA PHE A 387 -5.62 19.85 5.78
C PHE A 387 -5.84 20.61 7.10
N ALA A 388 -6.57 19.98 8.01
CA ALA A 388 -6.85 20.49 9.34
C ALA A 388 -7.28 19.36 10.28
N ALA A 389 -7.47 19.71 11.54
CA ALA A 389 -8.12 18.84 12.51
C ALA A 389 -9.51 19.40 12.83
N TYR A 390 -10.55 18.62 12.49
CA TYR A 390 -11.95 19.08 12.48
C TYR A 390 -12.71 18.70 13.76
N PHE A 391 -12.31 17.59 14.40
CA PHE A 391 -12.85 17.08 15.66
C PHE A 391 -14.38 17.11 15.79
N SER A 392 -15.08 16.52 14.82
CA SER A 392 -16.53 16.24 14.89
C SER A 392 -16.82 15.35 16.10
N TYR A 393 -17.13 15.96 17.26
CA TYR A 393 -17.21 15.23 18.52
C TYR A 393 -18.38 14.25 18.53
N ASN A 394 -19.57 14.67 18.15
CA ASN A 394 -20.68 13.74 17.94
C ASN A 394 -20.62 13.17 16.52
N GLU A 395 -21.04 11.92 16.40
CA GLU A 395 -21.18 11.27 15.10
C GLU A 395 -22.22 12.02 14.25
N ALA A 396 -21.86 12.31 13.00
CA ALA A 396 -22.73 12.93 12.02
C ALA A 396 -22.88 12.03 10.79
N ASP A 397 -24.13 11.65 10.50
CA ASP A 397 -24.47 10.88 9.31
C ASP A 397 -24.74 11.84 8.14
N VAL A 398 -24.09 11.59 7.00
CA VAL A 398 -24.33 12.31 5.75
C VAL A 398 -24.52 11.33 4.60
N THR A 399 -25.51 11.59 3.74
CA THR A 399 -25.74 10.78 2.54
C THR A 399 -24.91 11.32 1.38
N VAL A 400 -24.19 10.45 0.69
CA VAL A 400 -23.38 10.83 -0.47
C VAL A 400 -24.24 10.76 -1.74
N PRO A 401 -24.49 11.90 -2.43
CA PRO A 401 -25.27 11.90 -3.66
C PRO A 401 -24.46 11.35 -4.85
N ASP A 402 -25.16 10.89 -5.88
CA ASP A 402 -24.58 10.33 -7.11
C ASP A 402 -23.63 11.29 -7.82
N THR A 403 -23.85 12.60 -7.66
CA THR A 403 -23.01 13.64 -8.26
C THR A 403 -21.60 13.68 -7.68
N VAL A 404 -21.40 13.23 -6.44
CA VAL A 404 -20.08 13.25 -5.79
C VAL A 404 -19.35 11.95 -6.12
N ASP A 405 -18.24 12.06 -6.84
CA ASP A 405 -17.37 10.94 -7.23
C ASP A 405 -16.14 10.81 -6.35
N ARG A 406 -15.73 11.91 -5.70
CA ARG A 406 -14.53 11.95 -4.86
C ARG A 406 -14.73 12.78 -3.60
N ILE A 407 -14.28 12.24 -2.47
CA ILE A 407 -14.17 12.92 -1.19
C ILE A 407 -12.72 12.79 -0.70
N VAL A 408 -11.99 13.91 -0.60
CA VAL A 408 -10.56 13.89 -0.26
C VAL A 408 -10.25 14.68 1.02
N GLY A 409 -9.51 14.03 1.91
CA GLY A 409 -9.17 14.56 3.23
C GLY A 409 -7.88 15.37 3.29
N PHE A 410 -6.96 15.24 2.33
CA PHE A 410 -5.63 15.87 2.38
C PHE A 410 -4.91 15.68 3.72
N SER A 411 -4.94 14.46 4.24
CA SER A 411 -4.42 14.02 5.54
C SER A 411 -5.14 14.62 6.77
N SER A 412 -6.33 15.17 6.59
CA SER A 412 -7.14 15.75 7.67
C SER A 412 -7.55 14.72 8.70
N VAL A 413 -7.66 15.18 9.95
CA VAL A 413 -8.13 14.36 11.08
C VAL A 413 -9.53 14.82 11.47
N VAL A 414 -10.52 13.95 11.34
CA VAL A 414 -11.93 14.31 11.53
C VAL A 414 -12.38 14.17 12.99
N ASN A 415 -11.91 13.15 13.70
CA ASN A 415 -12.23 12.86 15.10
C ASN A 415 -11.14 11.94 15.68
N LEU A 416 -11.06 11.77 17.00
CA LEU A 416 -10.08 10.90 17.69
C LEU A 416 -10.72 9.74 18.48
N GLY A 417 -11.87 9.23 18.03
CA GLY A 417 -12.63 8.19 18.73
C GLY A 417 -13.39 8.68 19.97
N ALA A 418 -13.71 9.97 20.05
CA ALA A 418 -14.39 10.57 21.21
C ALA A 418 -15.81 11.04 20.85
N GLY A 419 -16.70 11.05 21.85
CA GLY A 419 -18.09 11.51 21.76
C GLY A 419 -19.11 10.41 21.48
N THR A 420 -20.36 10.77 21.13
CA THR A 420 -21.45 9.80 20.94
C THR A 420 -21.15 8.85 19.78
N ASN A 421 -21.32 7.54 19.98
CA ASN A 421 -20.96 6.48 19.03
C ASN A 421 -19.49 6.53 18.54
N GLY A 422 -18.59 7.10 19.35
CA GLY A 422 -17.19 7.30 18.96
C GLY A 422 -16.95 8.47 18.00
N GLY A 423 -17.95 9.34 17.79
CA GLY A 423 -17.82 10.58 17.02
C GLY A 423 -17.56 10.38 15.52
N GLY A 424 -17.12 11.45 14.87
CA GLY A 424 -16.68 11.44 13.47
C GLY A 424 -17.80 11.68 12.45
N ILE A 425 -17.48 11.40 11.18
CA ILE A 425 -18.42 11.53 10.06
C ILE A 425 -18.69 10.15 9.47
N ARG A 426 -19.96 9.80 9.32
CA ARG A 426 -20.40 8.59 8.62
C ARG A 426 -20.92 8.95 7.24
N PHE A 427 -20.22 8.49 6.21
CA PHE A 427 -20.68 8.58 4.82
C PHE A 427 -21.61 7.40 4.50
N VAL A 428 -22.87 7.69 4.25
CA VAL A 428 -23.90 6.71 3.90
C VAL A 428 -24.06 6.66 2.38
N VAL A 429 -23.71 5.52 1.78
CA VAL A 429 -23.74 5.28 0.34
C VAL A 429 -24.95 4.39 0.01
N THR A 430 -26.07 5.01 -0.36
CA THR A 430 -27.31 4.32 -0.77
C THR A 430 -27.46 4.20 -2.29
N SER A 431 -26.58 4.86 -3.04
CA SER A 431 -26.61 4.94 -4.50
C SER A 431 -26.38 3.60 -5.19
N ASN A 432 -27.00 3.43 -6.36
CA ASN A 432 -26.77 2.33 -7.30
C ASN A 432 -26.03 2.79 -8.58
N SER A 433 -25.48 4.01 -8.58
CA SER A 433 -24.66 4.53 -9.68
C SER A 433 -23.52 3.57 -9.99
N THR A 434 -23.16 3.42 -11.27
CA THR A 434 -22.00 2.59 -11.62
C THR A 434 -20.69 3.39 -11.56
N THR A 435 -20.76 4.73 -11.51
CA THR A 435 -19.60 5.57 -11.26
C THR A 435 -19.08 5.34 -9.84
N PRO A 436 -17.80 4.97 -9.66
CA PRO A 436 -17.23 4.70 -8.33
C PRO A 436 -17.26 5.95 -7.45
N LEU A 437 -17.43 5.76 -6.14
CA LEU A 437 -17.16 6.77 -5.12
C LEU A 437 -15.77 6.52 -4.53
N ILE A 438 -14.88 7.51 -4.59
CA ILE A 438 -13.54 7.46 -4.01
C ILE A 438 -13.50 8.32 -2.75
N ILE A 439 -13.08 7.74 -1.63
CA ILE A 439 -12.88 8.45 -0.37
C ILE A 439 -11.44 8.21 0.07
N GLU A 440 -10.65 9.27 0.23
CA GLU A 440 -9.21 9.10 0.41
C GLU A 440 -8.54 10.16 1.28
N GLN A 441 -7.33 9.85 1.74
CA GLN A 441 -6.43 10.75 2.47
C GLN A 441 -7.03 11.28 3.78
N PHE A 442 -7.83 10.46 4.48
CA PHE A 442 -8.29 10.80 5.82
C PHE A 442 -7.37 10.18 6.86
N GLY A 443 -6.84 11.02 7.74
CA GLY A 443 -5.94 10.58 8.80
C GLY A 443 -6.64 9.74 9.86
N TYR A 444 -7.88 10.09 10.23
CA TYR A 444 -8.74 9.36 11.16
C TYR A 444 -10.15 9.96 11.19
N GLY A 445 -11.14 9.25 11.74
CA GLY A 445 -12.43 9.80 12.17
C GLY A 445 -13.56 9.73 11.15
N ILE A 446 -13.45 8.86 10.14
CA ILE A 446 -14.50 8.62 9.16
C ILE A 446 -15.01 7.17 9.21
N LYS A 447 -16.29 7.00 8.86
CA LYS A 447 -16.98 5.70 8.81
C LYS A 447 -17.79 5.59 7.53
N ILE A 448 -18.02 4.38 7.05
CA ILE A 448 -18.71 4.12 5.78
C ILE A 448 -19.85 3.12 6.00
N ASP A 449 -21.06 3.52 5.60
CA ASP A 449 -22.22 2.63 5.45
C ASP A 449 -22.47 2.38 3.96
N HIS A 450 -22.10 1.20 3.47
CA HIS A 450 -22.25 0.81 2.08
C HIS A 450 -23.54 0.00 1.87
N ARG A 451 -24.60 0.68 1.42
CA ARG A 451 -25.96 0.13 1.34
C ARG A 451 -26.45 -0.11 -0.10
N GLY A 452 -25.96 0.65 -1.07
CA GLY A 452 -26.32 0.51 -2.49
C GLY A 452 -25.25 -0.22 -3.31
N SER A 453 -25.52 -0.46 -4.59
CA SER A 453 -24.64 -1.21 -5.49
C SER A 453 -23.47 -0.41 -6.07
N ARG A 454 -23.34 0.88 -5.72
CA ARG A 454 -22.28 1.77 -6.21
C ARG A 454 -20.89 1.27 -5.78
N PRO A 455 -19.89 1.15 -6.68
CA PRO A 455 -18.55 0.79 -6.26
C PRO A 455 -17.95 1.83 -5.28
N VAL A 456 -17.30 1.38 -4.22
CA VAL A 456 -16.65 2.25 -3.22
C VAL A 456 -15.15 1.94 -3.16
N VAL A 457 -14.33 2.99 -3.24
CA VAL A 457 -12.88 2.96 -3.10
C VAL A 457 -12.49 3.74 -1.85
N LEU A 458 -11.76 3.10 -0.94
CA LEU A 458 -11.14 3.76 0.22
C LEU A 458 -9.62 3.72 0.06
N LYS A 459 -8.94 4.87 0.20
CA LYS A 459 -7.51 4.96 -0.08
C LYS A 459 -6.71 5.85 0.87
N ASP A 460 -5.48 5.45 1.19
CA ASP A 460 -4.46 6.26 1.87
C ASP A 460 -4.98 6.85 3.20
N GLY A 461 -5.48 6.01 4.12
CA GLY A 461 -6.12 6.54 5.31
C GLY A 461 -6.59 5.53 6.34
N PHE A 462 -7.09 6.06 7.45
CA PHE A 462 -7.69 5.27 8.52
C PHE A 462 -9.20 5.41 8.50
N ILE A 463 -9.88 4.27 8.45
CA ILE A 463 -11.35 4.16 8.46
C ILE A 463 -11.75 3.52 9.78
N ASN A 464 -12.51 4.22 10.61
CA ASN A 464 -12.93 3.69 11.91
C ASN A 464 -13.87 2.50 11.76
N ASN A 465 -14.76 2.55 10.76
CA ASN A 465 -15.67 1.44 10.49
C ASN A 465 -16.12 1.42 9.04
N TYR A 466 -16.24 0.21 8.50
CA TYR A 466 -16.94 -0.06 7.26
C TYR A 466 -18.02 -1.11 7.52
N ALA A 467 -19.27 -0.75 7.24
CA ALA A 467 -20.39 -1.67 7.27
C ALA A 467 -20.94 -1.84 5.85
N SER A 468 -20.96 -3.07 5.35
CA SER A 468 -21.66 -3.42 4.10
C SER A 468 -22.97 -4.14 4.40
N TYR A 469 -23.98 -3.85 3.59
CA TYR A 469 -25.33 -4.41 3.68
C TYR A 469 -25.68 -5.23 2.44
N PRO A 470 -26.70 -6.12 2.47
CA PRO A 470 -27.11 -6.87 1.29
C PRO A 470 -27.38 -5.96 0.09
N GLY A 471 -26.71 -6.23 -1.04
CA GLY A 471 -26.75 -5.39 -2.24
C GLY A 471 -25.59 -4.40 -2.39
N ALA A 472 -24.68 -4.32 -1.39
CA ALA A 472 -23.48 -3.49 -1.46
C ALA A 472 -22.64 -3.78 -2.71
N GLY A 473 -22.17 -2.72 -3.36
CA GLY A 473 -21.32 -2.77 -4.55
C GLY A 473 -19.90 -3.26 -4.28
N ARG A 474 -19.09 -3.26 -5.34
CA ARG A 474 -17.66 -3.61 -5.27
C ARG A 474 -16.93 -2.71 -4.25
N LEU A 475 -16.04 -3.30 -3.47
CA LEU A 475 -15.19 -2.60 -2.51
C LEU A 475 -13.73 -2.65 -2.95
N PHE A 476 -13.05 -1.52 -2.90
CA PHE A 476 -11.61 -1.42 -3.11
C PHE A 476 -10.97 -0.74 -1.90
N LEU A 477 -9.92 -1.34 -1.34
CA LEU A 477 -9.13 -0.76 -0.25
C LEU A 477 -7.67 -0.66 -0.68
N GLU A 478 -7.05 0.50 -0.51
CA GLU A 478 -5.62 0.73 -0.81
C GLU A 478 -4.94 1.51 0.32
N ASP A 479 -3.92 0.93 0.97
CA ASP A 479 -3.22 1.54 2.10
C ASP A 479 -4.19 1.98 3.22
N ILE A 480 -4.94 1.02 3.77
CA ILE A 480 -6.02 1.26 4.72
C ILE A 480 -5.72 0.65 6.09
N GLY A 481 -5.88 1.46 7.14
CA GLY A 481 -6.05 1.02 8.51
C GLY A 481 -7.53 0.97 8.84
N ILE A 482 -8.03 -0.18 9.32
CA ILE A 482 -9.46 -0.35 9.62
C ILE A 482 -9.69 -1.36 10.74
N ASP A 483 -10.77 -1.14 11.48
CA ASP A 483 -11.31 -2.11 12.45
C ASP A 483 -12.00 -3.29 11.72
N SER A 484 -12.87 -4.04 12.42
CA SER A 484 -13.63 -5.14 11.83
C SER A 484 -14.50 -4.66 10.68
N PHE A 485 -14.57 -5.47 9.63
CA PHE A 485 -15.54 -5.28 8.56
C PHE A 485 -16.00 -6.61 7.96
N ASN A 486 -17.10 -6.54 7.22
CA ASN A 486 -17.72 -7.69 6.56
C ASN A 486 -17.84 -7.48 5.05
N ILE A 487 -17.81 -8.59 4.32
CA ILE A 487 -18.13 -8.69 2.90
C ILE A 487 -19.43 -9.48 2.77
N GLN A 488 -20.42 -8.90 2.10
CA GLN A 488 -21.75 -9.49 1.97
C GLN A 488 -21.82 -10.52 0.84
N LYS A 489 -22.86 -11.36 0.89
CA LYS A 489 -23.13 -12.33 -0.17
C LYS A 489 -23.22 -11.64 -1.54
N GLY A 490 -22.42 -12.11 -2.50
CA GLY A 490 -22.36 -11.56 -3.86
C GLY A 490 -21.54 -10.27 -3.99
N GLN A 491 -21.05 -9.69 -2.90
CA GLN A 491 -20.15 -8.55 -2.94
C GLN A 491 -18.73 -9.00 -3.35
N GLN A 492 -18.03 -8.16 -4.11
CA GLN A 492 -16.61 -8.37 -4.45
C GLN A 492 -15.76 -7.32 -3.75
N ALA A 493 -14.67 -7.74 -3.14
CA ALA A 493 -13.72 -6.88 -2.45
C ALA A 493 -12.28 -7.14 -2.94
N TYR A 494 -11.57 -6.06 -3.25
CA TYR A 494 -10.18 -6.07 -3.74
C TYR A 494 -9.33 -5.17 -2.85
N ILE A 495 -8.39 -5.76 -2.12
CA ILE A 495 -7.65 -5.09 -1.07
C ILE A 495 -6.16 -5.12 -1.39
N ARG A 496 -5.49 -3.96 -1.25
CA ARG A 496 -4.05 -3.79 -1.47
C ARG A 496 -3.45 -3.05 -0.29
N GLN A 497 -2.66 -3.75 0.52
CA GLN A 497 -2.21 -3.28 1.82
C GLN A 497 -3.42 -3.02 2.76
N LEU A 498 -3.43 -3.74 3.88
CA LEU A 498 -4.43 -3.56 4.92
C LEU A 498 -3.77 -3.77 6.26
N ASP A 499 -4.11 -2.92 7.22
CA ASP A 499 -3.72 -3.06 8.62
C ASP A 499 -4.96 -3.14 9.53
N ASN A 500 -4.94 -4.08 10.46
CA ASN A 500 -6.04 -4.31 11.39
C ASN A 500 -5.54 -4.81 12.75
N GLU A 501 -5.82 -4.06 13.82
CA GLU A 501 -5.21 -4.26 15.15
C GLU A 501 -6.22 -4.42 16.28
N ILE A 502 -7.33 -5.11 16.02
CA ILE A 502 -8.41 -5.26 17.00
C ILE A 502 -8.56 -6.68 17.56
N SER A 503 -9.03 -6.78 18.80
CA SER A 503 -9.27 -8.04 19.50
C SER A 503 -10.62 -8.68 19.16
N ALA A 504 -10.86 -8.96 17.87
CA ALA A 504 -12.07 -9.61 17.36
C ALA A 504 -11.82 -10.33 16.03
N THR A 505 -12.86 -10.94 15.45
CA THR A 505 -12.79 -11.38 14.05
C THR A 505 -12.59 -10.16 13.15
N LYS A 506 -11.48 -10.13 12.42
CA LYS A 506 -11.02 -8.95 11.69
C LYS A 506 -11.79 -8.79 10.38
N ILE A 507 -11.83 -9.86 9.58
CA ILE A 507 -12.56 -9.87 8.30
C ILE A 507 -13.58 -11.01 8.29
N SER A 508 -14.85 -10.69 8.01
CA SER A 508 -15.92 -11.67 7.83
C SER A 508 -16.42 -11.70 6.39
N ASN A 509 -16.09 -12.74 5.63
CA ASN A 509 -16.61 -12.96 4.28
C ASN A 509 -17.85 -13.88 4.34
N LEU A 510 -19.03 -13.28 4.21
CA LEU A 510 -20.34 -13.92 4.37
C LEU A 510 -20.95 -14.32 3.02
N GLY A 511 -20.16 -14.98 2.17
CA GLY A 511 -20.60 -15.46 0.85
C GLY A 511 -20.25 -14.54 -0.33
N GLY A 512 -19.29 -13.63 -0.16
CA GLY A 512 -18.74 -12.78 -1.21
C GLY A 512 -17.40 -13.29 -1.75
N SER A 513 -16.79 -12.50 -2.63
CA SER A 513 -15.47 -12.72 -3.22
C SER A 513 -14.47 -11.74 -2.62
N LEU A 514 -13.44 -12.23 -1.93
CA LEU A 514 -12.44 -11.42 -1.23
C LEU A 514 -11.03 -11.72 -1.75
N TRP A 515 -10.41 -10.73 -2.39
CA TRP A 515 -9.04 -10.80 -2.86
C TRP A 515 -8.17 -9.79 -2.11
N ILE A 516 -7.02 -10.23 -1.58
CA ILE A 516 -6.13 -9.39 -0.77
C ILE A 516 -4.68 -9.58 -1.23
N LEU A 517 -3.98 -8.48 -1.51
CA LEU A 517 -2.53 -8.42 -1.67
C LEU A 517 -1.94 -7.57 -0.55
N GLY A 518 -1.23 -8.22 0.38
CA GLY A 518 -0.71 -7.55 1.57
C GLY A 518 -1.76 -7.33 2.65
N LEU A 519 -1.52 -7.98 3.79
CA LEU A 519 -2.30 -7.84 5.02
C LEU A 519 -1.34 -7.84 6.19
N LYS A 520 -1.52 -6.97 7.17
CA LYS A 520 -0.90 -7.10 8.49
C LYS A 520 -1.97 -7.04 9.56
N THR A 521 -1.80 -7.84 10.61
CA THR A 521 -2.75 -7.85 11.72
C THR A 521 -2.09 -7.95 13.08
N GLU A 522 -2.66 -7.25 14.07
CA GLU A 522 -2.35 -7.37 15.50
C GLU A 522 -3.55 -7.79 16.35
N GLN A 523 -3.30 -8.11 17.61
CA GLN A 523 -4.26 -8.60 18.60
C GLN A 523 -4.81 -10.00 18.29
N ALA A 524 -5.31 -10.67 19.33
CA ALA A 524 -6.04 -11.93 19.19
C ALA A 524 -7.30 -11.73 18.32
N GLY A 525 -7.79 -12.76 17.65
CA GLY A 525 -8.86 -12.60 16.66
C GLY A 525 -8.79 -13.61 15.55
N THR A 526 -9.92 -14.07 15.02
CA THR A 526 -9.84 -14.76 13.72
C THR A 526 -9.50 -13.71 12.67
N VAL A 527 -8.41 -13.90 11.94
CA VAL A 527 -7.93 -12.99 10.90
C VAL A 527 -8.97 -12.91 9.78
N ILE A 528 -9.35 -14.06 9.21
CA ILE A 528 -10.41 -14.12 8.21
C ILE A 528 -11.33 -15.30 8.51
N SER A 529 -12.63 -15.03 8.57
CA SER A 529 -13.68 -16.04 8.54
C SER A 529 -14.37 -16.02 7.18
N THR A 530 -14.40 -17.15 6.47
CA THR A 530 -15.11 -17.29 5.19
C THR A 530 -16.19 -18.36 5.30
N ALA A 531 -17.43 -18.02 4.96
CA ALA A 531 -18.57 -18.91 5.08
C ALA A 531 -19.55 -18.76 3.91
N SER A 532 -20.63 -19.55 3.94
CA SER A 532 -21.78 -19.42 3.03
C SER A 532 -21.41 -19.50 1.53
N GLY A 533 -20.43 -20.33 1.18
CA GLY A 533 -19.96 -20.47 -0.20
C GLY A 533 -19.10 -19.33 -0.71
N GLY A 534 -18.62 -18.45 0.17
CA GLY A 534 -17.72 -17.35 -0.20
C GLY A 534 -16.35 -17.84 -0.70
N GLU A 535 -15.63 -16.93 -1.34
CA GLU A 535 -14.30 -17.15 -1.90
C GLU A 535 -13.31 -16.16 -1.29
N THR A 536 -12.18 -16.63 -0.78
CA THR A 536 -11.11 -15.78 -0.23
C THR A 536 -9.75 -16.16 -0.78
N GLU A 537 -9.02 -15.21 -1.35
CA GLU A 537 -7.61 -15.35 -1.74
C GLU A 537 -6.76 -14.31 -1.01
N LEU A 538 -5.91 -14.76 -0.08
CA LEU A 538 -4.92 -13.92 0.62
C LEU A 538 -3.52 -14.17 0.03
N LEU A 539 -2.97 -13.13 -0.58
CA LEU A 539 -1.64 -13.11 -1.20
C LEU A 539 -0.70 -12.26 -0.32
N GLY A 540 -0.09 -12.92 0.66
CA GLY A 540 0.93 -12.31 1.52
C GLY A 540 0.38 -11.61 2.76
N GLY A 541 0.07 -12.40 3.80
CA GLY A 541 -0.24 -11.89 5.14
C GLY A 541 0.96 -11.89 6.10
N MET A 542 1.11 -10.85 6.91
CA MET A 542 1.97 -10.80 8.09
C MET A 542 1.08 -10.81 9.33
N ILE A 543 1.03 -11.96 9.99
CA ILE A 543 0.20 -12.17 11.16
C ILE A 543 1.07 -12.00 12.40
N TYR A 544 0.69 -11.07 13.28
CA TYR A 544 1.48 -10.74 14.46
C TYR A 544 0.56 -10.41 15.63
N PRO A 545 0.05 -11.38 16.39
CA PRO A 545 -0.95 -11.07 17.42
C PRO A 545 -0.47 -10.14 18.52
N ALA A 546 0.83 -10.11 18.83
CA ALA A 546 1.47 -9.32 19.90
C ALA A 546 0.93 -9.56 21.34
N ILE A 547 -0.19 -10.26 21.48
CA ILE A 547 -0.87 -10.63 22.71
C ILE A 547 -1.22 -12.12 22.67
N ALA A 548 -1.42 -12.72 23.85
CA ALA A 548 -1.82 -14.11 23.97
C ALA A 548 -3.07 -14.43 23.13
N VAL A 549 -2.99 -15.51 22.35
CA VAL A 549 -4.09 -16.01 21.53
C VAL A 549 -4.72 -17.22 22.23
N PRO A 550 -6.04 -17.22 22.51
CA PRO A 550 -6.72 -18.39 23.06
C PRO A 550 -6.52 -19.62 22.17
N SER A 551 -6.21 -20.77 22.76
CA SER A 551 -5.96 -22.01 22.00
C SER A 551 -7.17 -22.53 21.21
N THR A 552 -8.37 -22.07 21.56
CA THR A 552 -9.62 -22.35 20.85
C THR A 552 -9.76 -21.55 19.56
N GLN A 553 -8.94 -20.52 19.35
CA GLN A 553 -9.02 -19.61 18.22
C GLN A 553 -8.13 -20.07 17.07
N ALA A 554 -8.68 -19.98 15.85
CA ALA A 554 -7.93 -20.19 14.62
C ALA A 554 -7.65 -18.86 13.92
N ALA A 555 -6.47 -18.73 13.30
CA ALA A 555 -6.15 -17.56 12.48
C ALA A 555 -7.12 -17.46 11.29
N PHE A 556 -7.32 -18.58 10.59
CA PHE A 556 -8.24 -18.65 9.45
C PHE A 556 -9.33 -19.69 9.68
N VAL A 557 -10.59 -19.31 9.45
CA VAL A 557 -11.75 -20.20 9.57
C VAL A 557 -12.50 -20.23 8.24
N SER A 558 -12.73 -21.42 7.72
CA SER A 558 -13.53 -21.66 6.51
C SER A 558 -14.66 -22.65 6.80
N THR A 559 -15.88 -22.36 6.37
CA THR A 559 -17.04 -23.26 6.46
C THR A 559 -17.77 -23.31 5.12
N ASP A 560 -17.69 -24.45 4.44
CA ASP A 560 -18.31 -24.67 3.12
C ASP A 560 -18.02 -23.54 2.11
N ALA A 561 -16.79 -22.98 2.15
CA ALA A 561 -16.29 -21.86 1.33
C ALA A 561 -14.98 -22.22 0.58
N GLN A 562 -14.59 -21.50 -0.47
CA GLN A 562 -13.32 -21.73 -1.18
C GLN A 562 -12.25 -20.75 -0.71
N THR A 563 -11.05 -21.21 -0.37
CA THR A 563 -10.05 -20.35 0.27
C THR A 563 -8.63 -20.69 -0.14
N SER A 564 -7.77 -19.69 -0.30
CA SER A 564 -6.32 -19.87 -0.34
C SER A 564 -5.59 -18.82 0.47
N TYR A 565 -4.58 -19.25 1.24
CA TYR A 565 -3.83 -18.37 2.14
C TYR A 565 -2.33 -18.52 1.91
N ILE A 566 -1.66 -17.40 1.71
CA ILE A 566 -0.20 -17.27 1.66
C ILE A 566 0.17 -16.22 2.70
N TYR A 567 0.88 -16.61 3.74
CA TYR A 567 1.19 -15.72 4.86
C TYR A 567 2.35 -16.26 5.69
N LYS A 568 2.89 -15.39 6.54
CA LYS A 568 3.70 -15.79 7.68
C LYS A 568 3.08 -15.27 8.97
N GLU A 569 3.38 -15.96 10.05
CA GLU A 569 3.13 -15.51 11.40
C GLU A 569 4.48 -15.29 12.10
N ASP A 570 4.66 -14.12 12.69
CA ASP A 570 5.81 -13.84 13.55
C ASP A 570 5.34 -13.74 15.01
N VAL A 571 6.09 -14.37 15.92
CA VAL A 571 5.73 -14.54 17.33
C VAL A 571 6.90 -14.09 18.21
N TYR A 572 6.72 -12.97 18.92
CA TYR A 572 7.76 -12.35 19.77
C TYR A 572 7.44 -12.37 21.27
N CYS A 573 6.35 -13.04 21.65
CA CYS A 573 5.86 -13.14 23.03
C CYS A 573 5.43 -14.56 23.37
N SER A 574 5.37 -14.87 24.66
CA SER A 574 4.84 -16.14 25.13
C SER A 574 3.32 -16.17 24.99
N GLY A 575 2.79 -17.20 24.34
CA GLY A 575 1.36 -17.45 24.15
C GLY A 575 0.72 -16.72 22.97
N CYS A 576 1.47 -15.91 22.21
CA CYS A 576 0.89 -15.05 21.17
C CYS A 576 0.92 -15.63 19.75
N GLY A 577 1.17 -16.93 19.61
CA GLY A 577 1.06 -17.64 18.34
C GLY A 577 -0.26 -18.42 18.22
N TYR A 578 -0.86 -18.47 17.02
CA TYR A 578 -2.01 -19.30 16.74
C TYR A 578 -1.65 -20.79 16.76
N ALA A 579 -2.15 -21.52 17.76
CA ALA A 579 -2.02 -22.97 17.80
C ALA A 579 -2.77 -23.64 16.62
N THR A 580 -3.89 -23.05 16.19
CA THR A 580 -4.62 -23.46 14.98
C THR A 580 -4.42 -22.41 13.89
N GLN A 581 -3.66 -22.78 12.86
CA GLN A 581 -3.38 -21.93 11.70
C GLN A 581 -4.59 -21.83 10.78
N VAL A 582 -5.16 -22.98 10.42
CA VAL A 582 -6.35 -23.06 9.57
C VAL A 582 -7.34 -24.04 10.18
N GLN A 583 -8.61 -23.65 10.28
CA GLN A 583 -9.72 -24.53 10.61
C GLN A 583 -10.72 -24.54 9.46
N GLU A 584 -10.97 -25.72 8.89
CA GLU A 584 -11.91 -25.89 7.78
C GLU A 584 -13.02 -26.86 8.17
N THR A 585 -14.27 -26.46 7.92
CA THR A 585 -15.45 -27.33 8.09
C THR A 585 -16.11 -27.58 6.75
N ARG A 586 -16.27 -28.87 6.39
CA ARG A 586 -16.89 -29.34 5.16
C ARG A 586 -18.01 -30.30 5.49
N SER A 587 -19.25 -29.99 5.08
CA SER A 587 -20.39 -30.88 5.31
C SER A 587 -20.48 -31.37 6.77
N GLY A 588 -20.23 -30.47 7.72
CA GLY A 588 -20.22 -30.75 9.16
C GLY A 588 -18.95 -31.39 9.74
N VAL A 589 -17.94 -31.72 8.92
CA VAL A 589 -16.66 -32.30 9.37
C VAL A 589 -15.59 -31.22 9.45
N THR A 590 -15.04 -30.99 10.65
CA THR A 590 -13.97 -30.02 10.88
C THR A 590 -12.59 -30.66 10.90
N LYS A 591 -11.64 -30.05 10.18
CA LYS A 591 -10.21 -30.39 10.18
C LYS A 591 -9.38 -29.14 10.45
N LYS A 592 -8.12 -29.35 10.87
CA LYS A 592 -7.24 -28.26 11.29
C LYS A 592 -5.81 -28.45 10.77
N ILE A 593 -5.16 -27.35 10.40
CA ILE A 593 -3.70 -27.23 10.36
C ILE A 593 -3.28 -26.59 11.67
N THR A 594 -2.40 -27.25 12.40
CA THR A 594 -1.86 -26.77 13.67
C THR A 594 -0.38 -26.42 13.53
N ALA A 595 0.07 -25.42 14.28
CA ALA A 595 1.48 -25.12 14.45
C ALA A 595 1.88 -25.36 15.91
N PRO A 596 3.17 -25.62 16.20
CA PRO A 596 3.67 -25.53 17.57
C PRO A 596 3.31 -24.17 18.17
N THR A 597 2.82 -24.16 19.41
CA THR A 597 2.54 -22.91 20.10
C THR A 597 3.84 -22.12 20.26
N ASN A 598 3.79 -20.80 20.10
CA ASN A 598 4.92 -19.89 20.28
C ASN A 598 6.06 -20.03 19.26
N SER A 599 5.77 -20.45 18.03
CA SER A 599 6.75 -20.47 16.95
C SER A 599 6.31 -19.62 15.77
N ASN A 600 7.26 -18.95 15.12
CA ASN A 600 7.04 -18.38 13.81
C ASN A 600 6.55 -19.45 12.83
N PHE A 601 5.63 -19.08 11.95
CA PHE A 601 5.02 -20.01 11.00
C PHE A 601 5.05 -19.41 9.60
N ARG A 602 5.22 -20.26 8.58
CA ARG A 602 5.13 -19.85 7.16
C ARG A 602 4.16 -20.79 6.45
N MET A 603 3.20 -20.21 5.74
CA MET A 603 2.31 -20.90 4.83
C MET A 603 2.66 -20.50 3.39
N PRO A 604 3.48 -21.29 2.67
CA PRO A 604 3.83 -21.03 1.26
C PRO A 604 2.59 -21.02 0.36
N LEU A 605 1.63 -21.90 0.62
CA LEU A 605 0.30 -21.94 0.02
C LEU A 605 -0.60 -22.91 0.80
N PHE A 606 -1.73 -22.43 1.31
CA PHE A 606 -2.87 -23.27 1.70
C PHE A 606 -3.94 -23.22 0.61
N VAL A 607 -4.59 -24.36 0.33
CA VAL A 607 -5.76 -24.45 -0.54
C VAL A 607 -6.87 -25.26 0.14
N GLY A 608 -8.01 -24.59 0.34
CA GLY A 608 -9.27 -25.16 0.79
C GLY A 608 -10.28 -25.18 -0.35
N TYR A 609 -10.72 -26.38 -0.74
CA TYR A 609 -11.65 -26.59 -1.85
C TYR A 609 -13.10 -26.67 -1.38
N LYS A 610 -14.01 -26.29 -2.26
CA LYS A 610 -15.45 -26.49 -2.04
C LYS A 610 -15.85 -27.94 -2.28
#